data_AF-A0A2N2JBE9-F1
#
_entry.id   AF-A0A2N2JBE9-F1
#
_cell.length_a   1.000
_cell.length_b   1.000
_cell.length_c   1.000
_cell.angle_alpha   90.00
_cell.angle_beta   90.00
_cell.angle_gamma   90.00
#
_symmetry.space_group_name_H-M   'P 1'
#
loop_
_entity.id
_entity.type
_entity.pdbx_description
1 polymer ?
#
loop_
_entity_poly.entity_id
_entity_poly.type
_entity_poly.pdbx_seq_one_letter_code
_entity_poly.pdbx_strand_id
1 'polypeptide(L)'
;MENRQRRPGPNGLDGAAGIGHYAGAVDAAEDTVAHRWKDIAIAIAAAAPLAIAVVRTAAAPTVQAVAHASPETAAHVASDVARAEPMMRRNARRNFPGDHWSQDDDFHNQERVLAGALASRYGLDPSEVFAIIDADLRRQRDPHRESGAAPCKPRPFYD
;
A
#
# COMPACT_ATOMS: atom_id res chain seq x y z
N MET A 1 -60.73 54.33 -69.98
CA MET A 1 -61.59 53.13 -70.03
C MET A 1 -60.94 52.05 -69.19
N GLU A 2 -61.74 51.56 -68.26
CA GLU A 2 -61.42 50.78 -67.07
C GLU A 2 -61.10 49.32 -67.40
N ASN A 3 -60.11 48.70 -66.75
CA ASN A 3 -60.03 47.25 -66.72
C ASN A 3 -59.63 46.74 -65.33
N ARG A 4 -60.45 45.79 -64.86
CA ARG A 4 -60.69 45.41 -63.46
C ARG A 4 -59.59 44.53 -62.86
N GLN A 5 -59.37 44.81 -61.57
CA GLN A 5 -58.90 43.95 -60.49
C GLN A 5 -59.21 42.44 -60.61
N ARG A 6 -58.25 41.60 -60.20
CA ARG A 6 -58.51 40.32 -59.52
C ARG A 6 -57.68 40.24 -58.24
N ARG A 7 -58.36 39.95 -57.12
CA ARG A 7 -57.79 39.71 -55.78
C ARG A 7 -57.28 38.25 -55.65
N PRO A 8 -56.26 37.97 -54.83
CA PRO A 8 -55.99 36.61 -54.34
C PRO A 8 -56.90 36.26 -53.15
N GLY A 9 -57.42 35.03 -53.12
CA GLY A 9 -58.22 34.47 -52.03
C GLY A 9 -57.36 33.81 -50.94
N PRO A 10 -57.89 33.62 -49.71
CA PRO A 10 -57.18 32.99 -48.61
C PRO A 10 -57.57 31.51 -48.48
N ASN A 11 -56.61 30.60 -48.64
CA ASN A 11 -56.68 29.22 -48.15
C ASN A 11 -55.42 29.07 -47.27
N GLY A 12 -55.49 28.89 -45.95
CA GLY A 12 -56.18 27.80 -45.26
C GLY A 12 -55.08 26.93 -44.67
N LEU A 13 -54.55 27.34 -43.50
CA LEU A 13 -53.51 26.61 -42.77
C LEU A 13 -54.17 25.54 -41.88
N ASP A 14 -54.26 24.32 -42.39
CA ASP A 14 -54.50 23.13 -41.55
C ASP A 14 -53.15 22.61 -41.04
N GLY A 15 -52.75 23.10 -39.86
CA GLY A 15 -51.69 22.51 -39.06
C GLY A 15 -52.29 21.82 -37.85
N ALA A 16 -52.01 20.51 -37.67
CA ALA A 16 -51.88 19.81 -36.38
C ALA A 16 -51.99 18.28 -36.54
N ALA A 17 -50.96 17.61 -37.06
CA ALA A 17 -50.91 16.13 -36.99
C ALA A 17 -49.47 15.55 -37.04
N GLY A 18 -48.45 16.29 -36.59
CA GLY A 18 -47.05 15.89 -36.82
C GLY A 18 -46.12 15.85 -35.61
N ILE A 19 -46.56 16.18 -34.39
CA ILE A 19 -45.62 16.42 -33.27
C ILE A 19 -45.46 15.19 -32.34
N GLY A 20 -46.40 14.24 -32.34
CA GLY A 20 -46.36 13.09 -31.42
C GLY A 20 -45.33 11.99 -31.77
N HIS A 21 -44.98 11.82 -33.04
CA HIS A 21 -44.12 10.71 -33.47
C HIS A 21 -42.62 11.00 -33.35
N TYR A 22 -42.22 12.28 -33.32
CA TYR A 22 -40.81 12.65 -33.18
C TYR A 22 -40.36 12.68 -31.72
N ALA A 23 -41.25 13.02 -30.77
CA ALA A 23 -40.92 13.08 -29.35
C ALA A 23 -40.53 11.71 -28.76
N GLY A 24 -41.27 10.64 -29.06
CA GLY A 24 -40.92 9.30 -28.58
C GLY A 24 -39.63 8.72 -29.20
N ALA A 25 -39.22 9.20 -30.38
CA ALA A 25 -38.00 8.77 -31.04
C ALA A 25 -36.75 9.48 -30.48
N VAL A 26 -36.87 10.75 -30.06
CA VAL A 26 -35.77 11.43 -29.34
C VAL A 26 -35.60 10.87 -27.92
N ASP A 27 -36.69 10.63 -27.19
CA ASP A 27 -36.61 10.04 -25.85
C ASP A 27 -35.99 8.63 -25.87
N ALA A 28 -36.39 7.78 -26.84
CA ALA A 28 -35.80 6.44 -26.99
C ALA A 28 -34.33 6.47 -27.44
N ALA A 29 -33.92 7.46 -28.24
CA ALA A 29 -32.53 7.64 -28.64
C ALA A 29 -31.66 8.14 -27.48
N GLU A 30 -32.18 9.06 -26.66
CA GLU A 30 -31.53 9.57 -25.45
C GLU A 30 -31.33 8.45 -24.40
N ASP A 31 -32.35 7.62 -24.19
CA ASP A 31 -32.25 6.46 -23.30
C ASP A 31 -31.21 5.44 -23.77
N THR A 32 -31.13 5.19 -25.08
CA THR A 32 -30.15 4.25 -25.67
C THR A 32 -28.72 4.76 -25.52
N VAL A 33 -28.50 6.07 -25.71
CA VAL A 33 -27.18 6.69 -25.52
C VAL A 33 -26.78 6.67 -24.05
N ALA A 34 -27.70 7.03 -23.15
CA ALA A 34 -27.46 7.00 -21.71
C ALA A 34 -27.16 5.60 -21.18
N HIS A 35 -27.83 4.56 -21.70
CA HIS A 35 -27.55 3.16 -21.33
C HIS A 35 -26.14 2.73 -21.78
N ARG A 36 -25.75 3.06 -23.02
CA ARG A 36 -24.42 2.72 -23.55
C ARG A 36 -23.28 3.39 -22.77
N TRP A 37 -23.45 4.63 -22.32
CA TRP A 37 -22.47 5.30 -21.47
C TRP A 37 -22.36 4.68 -20.08
N LYS A 38 -23.48 4.20 -19.51
CA LYS A 38 -23.47 3.45 -18.24
C LYS A 38 -22.74 2.12 -18.38
N ASP A 39 -22.98 1.37 -19.45
CA ASP A 39 -22.30 0.09 -19.71
C ASP A 39 -20.78 0.29 -19.90
N ILE A 40 -20.38 1.33 -20.62
CA ILE A 40 -18.97 1.72 -20.78
C ILE A 40 -18.36 2.09 -19.43
N ALA A 41 -19.06 2.88 -18.62
CA ALA A 41 -18.57 3.28 -17.29
C ALA A 41 -18.38 2.06 -16.36
N ILE A 42 -19.31 1.11 -16.39
CA ILE A 42 -19.22 -0.14 -15.61
C ILE A 42 -18.04 -0.99 -16.09
N ALA A 43 -17.87 -1.15 -17.41
CA ALA A 43 -16.76 -1.90 -17.97
C ALA A 43 -15.40 -1.28 -17.61
N ILE A 44 -15.27 0.04 -17.67
CA ILE A 44 -14.06 0.76 -17.25
C ILE A 44 -13.82 0.60 -15.75
N ALA A 45 -14.85 0.76 -14.93
CA ALA A 45 -14.74 0.61 -13.47
C ALA A 45 -14.32 -0.82 -13.06
N ALA A 46 -14.75 -1.84 -13.79
CA ALA A 46 -14.36 -3.23 -13.56
C ALA A 46 -12.93 -3.53 -14.07
N ALA A 47 -12.52 -2.97 -15.20
CA ALA A 47 -11.23 -3.27 -15.82
C ALA A 47 -10.06 -2.43 -15.28
N ALA A 48 -10.33 -1.19 -14.82
CA ALA A 48 -9.30 -0.27 -14.35
C ALA A 48 -8.48 -0.80 -13.17
N PRO A 49 -9.05 -1.44 -12.12
CA PRO A 49 -8.27 -1.99 -11.01
C PRO A 49 -7.30 -3.09 -11.46
N LEU A 50 -7.74 -3.95 -12.37
CA LEU A 50 -6.91 -5.02 -12.91
C LEU A 50 -5.77 -4.45 -13.76
N ALA A 51 -6.05 -3.46 -14.61
CA ALA A 51 -5.03 -2.78 -15.39
C ALA A 51 -4.01 -2.06 -14.49
N ILE A 52 -4.46 -1.38 -13.43
CA ILE A 52 -3.59 -0.74 -12.45
C ILE A 52 -2.73 -1.79 -11.72
N ALA A 53 -3.31 -2.91 -11.32
CA ALA A 53 -2.58 -3.99 -10.67
C ALA A 53 -1.49 -4.57 -11.59
N VAL A 54 -1.80 -4.83 -12.86
CA VAL A 54 -0.84 -5.33 -13.87
C VAL A 54 0.29 -4.33 -14.12
N VAL A 55 -0.03 -3.03 -14.24
CA VAL A 55 1.00 -1.99 -14.40
C VAL A 55 1.88 -1.90 -13.16
N ARG A 56 1.29 -1.97 -11.96
CA ARG A 56 2.04 -1.92 -10.69
C ARG A 56 2.93 -3.13 -10.50
N THR A 57 2.50 -4.33 -10.90
CA THR A 57 3.33 -5.54 -10.83
C THR A 57 4.42 -5.53 -11.88
N ALA A 58 4.14 -5.08 -13.11
CA ALA A 58 5.16 -4.98 -14.17
C ALA A 58 6.22 -3.90 -13.87
N ALA A 59 5.82 -2.81 -13.20
CA ALA A 59 6.73 -1.75 -12.77
C ALA A 59 7.35 -2.01 -11.39
N ALA A 60 6.99 -3.11 -10.72
CA ALA A 60 7.61 -3.47 -9.45
C ALA A 60 9.09 -3.77 -9.71
N PRO A 61 10.01 -3.21 -8.90
CA PRO A 61 11.40 -3.61 -8.96
C PRO A 61 11.47 -5.12 -8.78
N THR A 62 12.12 -5.81 -9.71
CA THR A 62 12.45 -7.22 -9.49
C THR A 62 13.24 -7.27 -8.20
N VAL A 63 12.77 -8.00 -7.18
CA VAL A 63 13.52 -8.21 -5.94
C VAL A 63 14.86 -8.81 -6.37
N GLN A 64 15.90 -7.98 -6.45
CA GLN A 64 17.25 -8.48 -6.60
C GLN A 64 17.44 -9.46 -5.45
N ALA A 65 17.90 -10.68 -5.76
CA ALA A 65 18.30 -11.63 -4.74
C ALA A 65 19.22 -10.87 -3.78
N VAL A 66 18.76 -10.68 -2.55
CA VAL A 66 19.48 -9.92 -1.53
C VAL A 66 20.86 -10.56 -1.44
N ALA A 67 21.91 -9.78 -1.71
CA ALA A 67 23.26 -10.29 -1.61
C ALA A 67 23.48 -10.72 -0.16
N HIS A 68 23.64 -12.03 0.07
CA HIS A 68 23.98 -12.54 1.39
C HIS A 68 25.33 -11.98 1.80
N ALA A 69 25.46 -11.65 3.08
CA ALA A 69 26.71 -11.15 3.60
C ALA A 69 27.80 -12.22 3.45
N SER A 70 28.99 -11.82 3.03
CA SER A 70 30.15 -12.71 3.11
C SER A 70 30.41 -13.08 4.59
N PRO A 71 31.05 -14.22 4.88
CA PRO A 71 31.37 -14.59 6.27
C PRO A 71 32.19 -13.53 7.01
N GLU A 72 33.07 -12.83 6.31
CA GLU A 72 33.87 -11.72 6.84
C GLU A 72 32.98 -10.52 7.18
N THR A 73 32.10 -10.11 6.26
CA THR A 73 31.12 -9.05 6.51
C THR A 73 30.21 -9.39 7.69
N ALA A 74 29.73 -10.63 7.78
CA ALA A 74 28.90 -11.09 8.89
C ALA A 74 29.65 -11.02 10.23
N ALA A 75 30.93 -11.39 10.28
CA ALA A 75 31.76 -11.26 11.47
C ALA A 75 31.96 -9.79 11.89
N HIS A 76 32.14 -8.89 10.93
CA HIS A 76 32.24 -7.45 11.23
C HIS A 76 30.94 -6.86 11.77
N VAL A 77 29.81 -7.21 11.15
CA VAL A 77 28.47 -6.80 11.63
C VAL A 77 28.24 -7.30 13.06
N ALA A 78 28.50 -8.58 13.33
CA ALA A 78 28.36 -9.15 14.68
C ALA A 78 29.25 -8.43 15.71
N SER A 79 30.51 -8.17 15.37
CA SER A 79 31.44 -7.44 16.23
C SER A 79 30.99 -6.00 16.51
N ASP A 80 30.47 -5.30 15.51
CA ASP A 80 29.99 -3.92 15.66
C ASP A 80 28.76 -3.86 16.56
N VAL A 81 27.84 -4.83 16.44
CA VAL A 81 26.65 -4.95 17.33
C VAL A 81 27.07 -5.26 18.76
N ALA A 82 27.94 -6.26 18.97
CA ALA A 82 28.43 -6.62 20.30
C ALA A 82 29.14 -5.46 21.00
N ARG A 83 29.83 -4.59 20.24
CA ARG A 83 30.49 -3.39 20.78
C ARG A 83 29.49 -2.30 21.17
N ALA A 84 28.40 -2.16 20.44
CA ALA A 84 27.36 -1.17 20.70
C ALA A 84 26.44 -1.57 21.86
N GLU A 85 26.16 -2.87 22.03
CA GLU A 85 25.17 -3.38 22.98
C GLU A 85 25.34 -2.85 24.43
N PRO A 86 26.53 -2.84 25.06
CA PRO A 86 26.68 -2.35 26.42
C PRO A 86 26.29 -0.88 26.57
N MET A 87 26.56 -0.06 25.55
CA MET A 87 26.17 1.35 25.54
C MET A 87 24.65 1.48 25.38
N MET A 88 24.03 0.73 24.47
CA MET A 88 22.58 0.74 24.28
C MET A 88 21.85 0.33 25.56
N ARG A 89 22.31 -0.73 26.22
CA ARG A 89 21.76 -1.15 27.53
C ARG A 89 21.95 -0.11 28.63
N ARG A 90 23.09 0.59 28.67
CA ARG A 90 23.30 1.71 29.61
C ARG A 90 22.34 2.86 29.32
N ASN A 91 22.14 3.21 28.05
CA ASN A 91 21.23 4.27 27.64
C ASN A 91 19.79 3.93 28.03
N ALA A 92 19.33 2.72 27.74
CA ALA A 92 18.00 2.24 28.11
C ALA A 92 17.77 2.34 29.64
N ARG A 93 18.71 1.84 30.45
CA ARG A 93 18.65 1.96 31.92
C ARG A 93 18.61 3.40 32.42
N ARG A 94 19.31 4.32 31.74
CA ARG A 94 19.32 5.73 32.09
C ARG A 94 18.00 6.41 31.70
N ASN A 95 17.44 6.06 30.55
CA ASN A 95 16.20 6.65 30.03
C ASN A 95 14.98 6.18 30.82
N PHE A 96 14.97 4.92 31.26
CA PHE A 96 13.85 4.27 31.94
C PHE A 96 14.31 3.61 33.25
N PRO A 97 14.73 4.38 34.27
CA PRO A 97 15.28 3.81 35.51
C PRO A 97 14.22 3.01 36.27
N GLY A 98 14.53 1.74 36.56
CA GLY A 98 13.65 0.84 37.32
C GLY A 98 12.48 0.24 36.54
N ASP A 99 12.15 0.75 35.36
CA ASP A 99 11.15 0.16 34.46
C ASP A 99 11.83 -0.76 33.45
N HIS A 100 11.87 -2.06 33.76
CA HIS A 100 12.51 -3.07 32.90
C HIS A 100 11.80 -3.28 31.56
N TRP A 101 10.47 -3.09 31.50
CA TRP A 101 9.74 -3.24 30.25
C TRP A 101 10.17 -2.16 29.27
N SER A 102 10.11 -0.90 29.72
CA SER A 102 10.46 0.24 28.86
C SER A 102 11.96 0.26 28.52
N GLN A 103 12.82 -0.30 29.37
CA GLN A 103 14.24 -0.52 29.04
C GLN A 103 14.42 -1.47 27.85
N ASP A 104 13.71 -2.61 27.84
CA ASP A 104 13.82 -3.58 26.74
C ASP A 104 13.24 -3.00 25.44
N ASP A 105 12.10 -2.31 25.50
CA ASP A 105 11.52 -1.62 24.34
C ASP A 105 12.47 -0.55 23.76
N ASP A 106 13.09 0.28 24.61
CA ASP A 106 14.08 1.28 24.17
C ASP A 106 15.34 0.64 23.59
N PHE A 107 15.80 -0.46 24.18
CA PHE A 107 16.92 -1.25 23.66
C PHE A 107 16.62 -1.76 22.25
N HIS A 108 15.46 -2.37 22.02
CA HIS A 108 15.07 -2.87 20.70
C HIS A 108 14.89 -1.76 19.68
N ASN A 109 14.42 -0.58 20.09
CA ASN A 109 14.38 0.57 19.21
C ASN A 109 15.80 1.03 18.79
N GLN A 110 16.75 1.08 19.73
CA GLN A 110 18.15 1.38 19.43
C GLN A 110 18.79 0.32 18.53
N GLU A 111 18.52 -0.95 18.79
CA GLU A 111 18.97 -2.08 17.96
C GLU A 111 18.48 -1.96 16.52
N ARG A 112 17.20 -1.61 16.32
CA ARG A 112 16.62 -1.38 14.98
C ARG A 112 17.29 -0.21 14.25
N VAL A 113 17.57 0.88 14.95
CA VAL A 113 18.30 2.04 14.37
C VAL A 113 19.72 1.64 13.97
N LEU A 114 20.41 0.90 14.84
CA LEU A 114 21.76 0.39 14.56
C LEU A 114 21.75 -0.56 13.35
N ALA A 115 20.79 -1.50 13.29
CA ALA A 115 20.66 -2.43 12.18
C ALA A 115 20.48 -1.70 10.83
N GLY A 116 19.65 -0.65 10.80
CA GLY A 116 19.49 0.19 9.60
C GLY A 116 20.77 0.93 9.20
N ALA A 117 21.54 1.42 10.17
CA ALA A 117 22.83 2.07 9.92
C ALA A 117 23.88 1.07 9.39
N LEU A 118 23.94 -0.14 9.96
CA LEU A 118 24.83 -1.20 9.49
C LEU A 118 24.43 -1.71 8.11
N ALA A 119 23.14 -1.88 7.85
CA ALA A 119 22.61 -2.25 6.53
C ALA A 119 23.09 -1.27 5.46
N SER A 120 22.93 0.04 5.73
CA SER A 120 23.40 1.11 4.85
C SER A 120 24.92 1.08 4.65
N ARG A 121 25.69 0.89 5.73
CA ARG A 121 27.16 0.88 5.72
C ARG A 121 27.74 -0.29 4.92
N TYR A 122 27.13 -1.47 5.05
CA TYR A 122 27.63 -2.71 4.43
C TYR A 122 26.91 -3.08 3.13
N GLY A 123 25.93 -2.26 2.69
CA GLY A 123 25.16 -2.53 1.47
C GLY A 123 24.27 -3.78 1.60
N LEU A 124 23.78 -4.05 2.80
CA LEU A 124 22.94 -5.22 3.11
C LEU A 124 21.47 -4.81 3.25
N ASP A 125 20.57 -5.79 3.11
CA ASP A 125 19.19 -5.61 3.56
C ASP A 125 19.14 -5.61 5.10
N PRO A 126 18.29 -4.79 5.74
CA PRO A 126 18.13 -4.81 7.20
C PRO A 126 17.78 -6.20 7.76
N SER A 127 17.02 -7.02 7.03
CA SER A 127 16.68 -8.39 7.46
C SER A 127 17.91 -9.30 7.54
N GLU A 128 18.87 -9.15 6.61
CA GLU A 128 20.13 -9.89 6.64
C GLU A 128 20.97 -9.50 7.87
N VAL A 129 20.98 -8.23 8.24
CA VAL A 129 21.66 -7.76 9.47
C VAL A 129 21.05 -8.43 10.71
N PHE A 130 19.73 -8.48 10.81
CA PHE A 130 19.07 -9.20 11.91
C PHE A 130 19.34 -10.70 11.89
N ALA A 131 19.39 -11.32 10.71
CA ALA A 131 19.74 -12.74 10.58
C ALA A 131 21.17 -13.03 11.07
N ILE A 132 22.12 -12.14 10.78
CA ILE A 132 23.50 -12.23 11.28
C ILE A 132 23.54 -12.09 12.80
N ILE A 133 22.82 -11.12 13.37
CA ILE A 133 22.73 -10.91 14.83
C ILE A 133 22.17 -12.17 15.50
N ASP A 134 21.05 -12.70 15.00
CA ASP A 134 20.43 -13.89 15.54
C ASP A 134 21.34 -15.13 15.43
N ALA A 135 22.02 -15.30 14.29
CA ALA A 135 22.99 -16.39 14.12
C ALA A 135 24.15 -16.27 15.13
N ASP A 136 24.64 -15.06 15.38
CA ASP A 136 25.70 -14.81 16.35
C ASP A 136 25.25 -15.08 17.79
N LEU A 137 24.06 -14.60 18.17
CA LEU A 137 23.45 -14.88 19.47
C LEU A 137 23.23 -16.37 19.69
N ARG A 138 22.80 -17.11 18.65
CA ARG A 138 22.66 -18.57 18.70
C ARG A 138 23.99 -19.28 18.92
N ARG A 139 25.09 -18.78 18.34
CA ARG A 139 26.45 -19.33 18.56
C ARG A 139 26.97 -19.08 19.97
N GLN A 140 26.62 -17.93 20.55
CA GLN A 140 27.07 -17.54 21.89
C GLN A 140 26.20 -18.11 23.03
N ARG A 141 25.02 -18.64 22.70
CA ARG A 141 24.09 -19.16 23.70
C ARG A 141 24.68 -20.39 24.40
N ASP A 142 24.69 -20.36 25.73
CA ASP A 142 24.93 -21.55 26.54
C ASP A 142 23.86 -22.61 26.23
N PRO A 143 24.25 -23.81 25.73
CA PRO A 143 23.30 -24.88 25.42
C PRO A 143 22.49 -25.35 26.64
N HIS A 144 22.94 -25.06 27.87
CA HIS A 144 22.25 -25.40 29.12
C HIS A 144 21.29 -24.31 29.61
N ARG A 145 21.11 -23.21 28.90
CA ARG A 145 20.15 -22.17 29.28
C ARG A 145 18.72 -22.65 29.02
N GLU A 146 18.14 -23.28 30.02
CA GLU A 146 16.69 -23.52 30.10
C GLU A 146 15.96 -22.19 29.98
N SER A 147 15.00 -22.11 29.06
CA SER A 147 14.05 -21.00 29.00
C SER A 147 13.12 -21.11 30.20
N GLY A 148 13.58 -20.64 31.37
CA GLY A 148 12.80 -20.63 32.61
C GLY A 148 11.62 -19.66 32.62
N ALA A 149 11.41 -18.91 31.53
CA ALA A 149 10.20 -18.14 31.35
C ALA A 149 9.03 -19.10 31.16
N ALA A 150 8.23 -19.28 32.23
CA ALA A 150 6.95 -19.94 32.12
C ALA A 150 6.17 -19.29 30.95
N PRO A 151 5.52 -20.08 30.08
CA PRO A 151 4.71 -19.53 29.00
C PRO A 151 3.76 -18.49 29.59
N CYS A 152 3.74 -17.30 28.99
CA CYS A 152 2.93 -16.19 29.47
C CYS A 152 1.51 -16.69 29.69
N LYS A 153 1.03 -16.67 30.94
CA LYS A 153 -0.40 -16.84 31.19
C LYS A 153 -1.11 -15.78 30.35
N PRO A 154 -2.16 -16.15 29.58
CA PRO A 154 -2.92 -15.17 28.83
C PRO A 154 -3.33 -14.06 29.80
N ARG A 155 -3.04 -12.81 29.44
CA ARG A 155 -3.46 -11.70 30.28
C ARG A 155 -5.00 -11.74 30.34
N PRO A 156 -5.61 -11.68 31.54
CA PRO A 156 -7.04 -11.51 31.63
C PRO A 156 -7.39 -10.07 31.22
N PHE A 157 -7.66 -9.83 29.93
CA PHE A 157 -8.34 -8.64 29.42
C PHE A 157 -9.14 -9.13 28.18
N TYR A 158 -10.46 -8.97 28.04
CA TYR A 158 -11.39 -7.91 28.42
C TYR A 158 -12.74 -8.50 28.88
N ASP A 159 -13.32 -7.95 29.96
CA ASP A 159 -14.77 -7.94 30.16
C ASP A 159 -15.31 -6.58 29.70
#